data_AF-A0A919NFJ1-F1
#
_entry.id   AF-A0A919NFJ1-F1
#
_cell.length_a   1.000
_cell.length_b   1.000
_cell.length_c   1.000
_cell.angle_alpha   90.00
_cell.angle_beta   90.00
_cell.angle_gamma   90.00
#
_symmetry.space_group_name_H-M   'P 1'
#
loop_
_entity.id
_entity.type
_entity.pdbx_description
1 polymer ?
#
loop_
_entity_poly.entity_id
_entity_poly.type
_entity_poly.pdbx_seq_one_letter_code
_entity_poly.pdbx_strand_id
1 'polypeptide(L)'
;MGSNSEVPDPEVPAKARSRTYSAAYKARILEEYESLDKAGKGALLRREGLHSSLITTWRQQRDRGARQALARPAGRPPADARDKELAGLRRENERLAAELAKAQTVIEVQGKLSALLGQLATSSAPDSGSEPKP
;
A
#
# COMPACT_ATOMS: atom_id res chain seq x y z
N MET A 1 7.53 64.10 -24.61
CA MET A 1 8.09 62.74 -24.78
C MET A 1 7.78 62.00 -23.49
N GLY A 2 6.67 61.27 -23.42
CA GLY A 2 6.54 59.92 -23.95
C GLY A 2 6.75 58.94 -22.78
N SER A 3 5.81 58.90 -21.83
CA SER A 3 5.82 57.96 -20.71
C SER A 3 5.58 56.55 -21.24
N ASN A 4 6.63 55.74 -21.22
CA ASN A 4 6.62 54.35 -21.62
C ASN A 4 5.78 53.55 -20.60
N SER A 5 4.58 53.15 -20.99
CA SER A 5 3.72 52.26 -20.21
C SER A 5 4.32 50.85 -20.24
N GLU A 6 5.02 50.49 -19.17
CA GLU A 6 5.52 49.13 -18.98
C GLU A 6 4.34 48.21 -18.66
N VAL A 7 3.86 47.51 -19.69
CA VAL A 7 2.80 46.50 -19.57
C VAL A 7 3.36 45.33 -18.76
N PRO A 8 2.73 44.94 -17.63
CA PRO A 8 3.21 43.81 -16.84
C PRO A 8 3.13 42.51 -17.64
N ASP A 9 4.20 41.72 -17.55
CA ASP A 9 4.36 40.42 -18.18
C ASP A 9 3.17 39.47 -17.86
N PRO A 10 2.45 38.93 -18.87
CA PRO A 10 1.24 38.13 -18.69
C PRO A 10 1.50 36.66 -18.30
N GLU A 11 2.71 36.27 -17.89
CA GLU A 11 3.02 34.87 -17.59
C GLU A 11 2.27 34.35 -16.35
N VAL A 12 1.14 33.67 -16.60
CA VAL A 12 0.38 32.93 -15.59
C VAL A 12 1.07 31.58 -15.37
N PRO A 13 1.53 31.25 -14.14
CA PRO A 13 2.16 29.97 -13.88
C PRO A 13 1.21 28.81 -14.23
N ALA A 14 1.72 27.81 -14.96
CA ALA A 14 0.96 26.72 -15.58
C ALA A 14 0.15 25.82 -14.62
N LYS A 15 0.28 25.99 -13.30
CA LYS A 15 -0.50 25.24 -12.31
C LYS A 15 -0.73 26.06 -11.05
N ALA A 16 -1.98 26.46 -10.82
CA ALA A 16 -2.40 27.04 -9.55
C ALA A 16 -2.11 26.02 -8.42
N ARG A 17 -1.25 26.38 -7.47
CA ARG A 17 -0.95 25.55 -6.30
C ARG A 17 -2.23 25.44 -5.47
N SER A 18 -2.88 24.28 -5.49
CA SER A 18 -4.10 24.08 -4.73
C SER A 18 -3.83 24.25 -3.24
N ARG A 19 -4.56 25.17 -2.61
CA ARG A 19 -4.43 25.51 -1.20
C ARG A 19 -5.02 24.39 -0.36
N THR A 20 -4.17 23.72 0.43
CA THR A 20 -4.60 22.65 1.34
C THR A 20 -4.83 23.21 2.74
N TYR A 21 -5.95 22.83 3.35
CA TYR A 21 -6.34 23.28 4.69
C TYR A 21 -6.29 22.13 5.68
N SER A 22 -5.56 22.30 6.78
CA SER A 22 -5.52 21.31 7.86
C SER A 22 -6.89 21.18 8.54
N ALA A 23 -7.17 20.02 9.15
CA ALA A 23 -8.42 19.78 9.86
C ALA A 23 -8.61 20.78 11.02
N ALA A 24 -7.53 21.06 11.77
CA ALA A 24 -7.54 22.05 12.85
C ALA A 24 -7.87 23.46 12.35
N TYR A 25 -7.31 23.87 11.20
CA TYR A 25 -7.64 25.16 10.59
C TYR A 25 -9.12 25.25 10.22
N LYS A 26 -9.65 24.22 9.56
CA LYS A 26 -11.08 24.18 9.19
C LYS A 26 -11.98 24.28 10.43
N ALA A 27 -11.65 23.55 11.50
CA ALA A 27 -12.42 23.58 12.74
C ALA A 27 -12.44 24.99 13.38
N ARG A 28 -11.27 25.62 13.52
CA ARG A 28 -11.15 27.01 14.04
C ARG A 28 -11.99 28.00 13.24
N ILE A 29 -11.89 27.94 11.91
CA ILE A 29 -12.65 28.85 11.04
C ILE A 29 -14.15 28.61 11.14
N LEU A 30 -14.59 27.34 11.24
CA LEU A 30 -16.01 27.05 11.39
C LEU A 30 -16.57 27.58 12.71
N GLU A 31 -15.83 27.42 13.81
CA GLU A 31 -16.20 27.94 15.13
C GLU A 31 -16.29 29.47 15.12
N GLU A 32 -15.26 30.16 14.63
CA GLU A 32 -15.26 31.62 14.49
C GLU A 32 -16.44 32.08 13.60
N TYR A 33 -16.64 31.42 12.45
CA TYR A 33 -17.74 31.73 11.53
C TYR A 33 -19.13 31.51 12.16
N GLU A 34 -19.30 30.51 13.02
CA GLU A 34 -20.56 30.23 13.73
C GLU A 34 -20.87 31.31 14.78
N SER A 35 -19.85 31.87 15.42
CA SER A 35 -20.00 32.91 16.45
C SER A 35 -20.32 34.31 15.89
N LEU A 36 -20.07 34.55 14.60
CA LEU A 36 -20.18 35.87 13.97
C LEU A 36 -21.56 36.15 13.37
N ASP A 37 -21.88 37.45 13.33
CA ASP A 37 -23.04 38.00 12.62
C ASP A 37 -22.81 38.00 11.09
N LYS A 38 -23.80 38.48 10.31
CA LYS A 38 -23.70 38.47 8.84
C LYS A 38 -22.54 39.34 8.32
N ALA A 39 -22.28 40.49 8.93
CA ALA A 39 -21.18 41.36 8.53
C ALA A 39 -19.82 40.75 8.92
N GLY A 40 -19.72 40.22 10.14
CA GLY A 40 -18.52 39.52 10.64
C GLY A 40 -18.17 38.29 9.81
N LYS A 41 -19.15 37.48 9.40
CA LYS A 41 -18.95 36.35 8.47
C LYS A 41 -18.31 36.81 7.16
N GLY A 42 -18.81 37.90 6.57
CA GLY A 42 -18.24 38.47 5.36
C GLY A 42 -16.82 39.01 5.54
N ALA A 43 -16.52 39.60 6.69
CA ALA A 43 -15.19 40.10 7.03
C ALA A 43 -14.18 38.96 7.23
N LEU A 44 -14.56 37.91 7.96
CA LEU A 44 -13.77 36.69 8.16
C LEU A 44 -13.39 36.03 6.83
N LEU A 45 -14.36 35.86 5.93
CA LEU A 45 -14.11 35.26 4.62
C LEU A 45 -13.11 36.06 3.78
N ARG A 46 -13.18 37.40 3.82
CA ARG A 46 -12.21 38.26 3.11
C ARG A 46 -10.83 38.20 3.75
N ARG A 47 -10.74 38.27 5.08
CA ARG A 47 -9.48 38.18 5.85
C ARG A 47 -8.73 36.87 5.56
N GLU A 48 -9.47 35.76 5.52
CA GLU A 48 -8.89 34.43 5.33
C GLU A 48 -8.83 34.04 3.84
N GLY A 49 -9.32 34.87 2.91
CA GLY A 49 -9.39 34.55 1.48
C GLY A 49 -10.18 33.27 1.21
N LEU A 50 -11.34 33.11 1.85
CA LEU A 50 -12.21 31.95 1.78
C LEU A 50 -13.53 32.29 1.08
N HIS A 51 -14.10 31.29 0.41
CA HIS A 51 -15.43 31.38 -0.20
C HIS A 51 -16.49 30.72 0.69
N SER A 52 -17.72 31.22 0.64
CA SER A 52 -18.85 30.65 1.39
C SER A 52 -19.10 29.17 1.07
N SER A 53 -18.84 28.74 -0.17
CA SER A 53 -18.92 27.34 -0.60
C SER A 53 -17.98 26.40 0.18
N LEU A 54 -16.78 26.88 0.55
CA LEU A 54 -15.85 26.12 1.40
C LEU A 54 -16.40 25.93 2.80
N ILE A 55 -17.03 26.96 3.38
CA ILE A 55 -17.66 26.86 4.70
C ILE A 55 -18.78 25.82 4.69
N THR A 56 -19.66 25.87 3.68
CA THR A 56 -20.71 24.85 3.53
C THR A 56 -20.13 23.45 3.41
N THR A 57 -19.08 23.29 2.59
CA THR A 57 -18.40 22.01 2.40
C THR A 57 -17.78 21.50 3.70
N TRP A 58 -17.12 22.37 4.48
CA TRP A 58 -16.49 21.97 5.73
C TRP A 58 -17.50 21.63 6.82
N ARG A 59 -18.67 22.28 6.85
CA ARG A 59 -19.79 21.87 7.73
C ARG A 59 -20.25 20.45 7.40
N GLN A 60 -20.48 20.16 6.12
CA GLN A 60 -20.86 18.81 5.69
C GLN A 60 -19.78 17.77 6.04
N GLN A 61 -18.50 18.11 5.89
CA GLN A 61 -17.39 17.25 6.29
C GLN A 61 -17.40 16.97 7.81
N ARG A 62 -17.59 18.01 8.64
CA ARG A 62 -17.71 17.88 10.10
C ARG A 62 -18.86 16.96 10.47
N ASP A 63 -20.05 17.19 9.91
CA ASP A 63 -21.24 16.42 10.26
C ASP A 63 -21.14 14.96 9.80
N ARG A 64 -20.58 14.73 8.61
CA ARG A 64 -20.28 13.38 8.12
C ARG A 64 -19.26 12.68 9.03
N GLY A 65 -18.20 13.37 9.42
CA GLY A 65 -17.18 12.85 10.33
C GLY A 65 -17.76 12.48 11.69
N ALA A 66 -18.60 13.35 12.26
CA ALA A 66 -19.29 13.09 13.52
C ALA A 66 -20.22 11.86 13.43
N ARG A 67 -21.04 11.76 12.36
CA ARG A 67 -21.89 10.58 12.15
C ARG A 67 -21.07 9.29 11.99
N GLN A 68 -19.97 9.33 11.24
CA GLN A 68 -19.10 8.17 11.08
C GLN A 68 -18.43 7.76 12.39
N ALA A 69 -18.01 8.74 13.21
CA ALA A 69 -17.43 8.47 14.52
C ALA A 69 -18.46 7.84 15.48
N LEU A 70 -19.69 8.34 15.48
CA LEU A 70 -20.78 7.82 16.32
C LEU A 70 -21.30 6.45 15.83
N ALA A 71 -21.26 6.19 14.52
CA ALA A 71 -21.68 4.91 13.94
C ALA A 71 -20.63 3.79 14.11
N ARG A 72 -19.40 4.12 14.52
CA ARG A 72 -18.37 3.12 14.78
C ARG A 72 -18.72 2.34 16.06
N PRO A 73 -18.83 1.01 16.01
CA PRO A 73 -19.03 0.20 17.20
C PRO A 73 -17.93 0.46 18.23
N ALA A 74 -18.30 0.56 19.51
CA ALA A 74 -17.34 0.67 20.59
C ALA A 74 -16.52 -0.62 20.71
N GLY A 75 -15.20 -0.51 20.86
CA GLY A 75 -14.29 -1.64 21.09
C GLY A 75 -13.23 -1.84 19.99
N ARG A 76 -12.42 -2.89 20.17
CA ARG A 76 -11.39 -3.28 19.20
C ARG A 76 -12.06 -3.66 17.88
N PRO A 77 -11.56 -3.15 16.72
CA PRO A 77 -12.06 -3.60 15.43
C PRO A 77 -12.00 -5.13 15.33
N PRO A 78 -13.02 -5.80 14.76
CA PRO A 78 -12.91 -7.22 14.48
C PRO A 78 -11.67 -7.46 13.62
N ALA A 79 -10.91 -8.52 13.93
CA ALA A 79 -9.76 -8.91 13.11
C ALA A 79 -10.20 -9.02 11.64
N ASP A 80 -9.44 -8.37 10.74
CA ASP A 80 -9.78 -8.34 9.31
C ASP A 80 -9.93 -9.78 8.81
N ALA A 81 -10.99 -10.06 8.08
CA ALA A 81 -11.21 -11.39 7.50
C ALA A 81 -10.02 -11.80 6.63
N ARG A 82 -9.37 -10.82 5.98
CA ARG A 82 -8.15 -11.02 5.20
C ARG A 82 -6.98 -11.49 6.07
N ASP A 83 -6.86 -11.00 7.31
CA ASP A 83 -5.77 -11.40 8.21
C ASP A 83 -5.93 -12.86 8.64
N LYS A 84 -7.18 -13.31 8.84
CA LYS A 84 -7.47 -14.73 9.12
C LYS A 84 -7.13 -15.62 7.93
N GLU A 85 -7.52 -15.20 6.73
CA GLU A 85 -7.23 -15.92 5.50
C GLU A 85 -5.71 -16.00 5.25
N LEU A 86 -4.99 -14.89 5.41
CA LEU A 86 -3.54 -14.84 5.32
C LEU A 86 -2.86 -15.79 6.32
N ALA A 87 -3.36 -15.87 7.55
CA ALA A 87 -2.85 -16.81 8.54
C ALA A 87 -3.09 -18.27 8.13
N GLY A 88 -4.25 -18.57 7.53
CA GLY A 88 -4.54 -19.89 6.98
C GLY A 88 -3.61 -20.26 5.82
N LEU A 89 -3.50 -19.36 4.84
CA LEU A 89 -2.66 -19.54 3.66
C LEU A 89 -1.18 -19.72 4.02
N ARG A 90 -0.68 -18.99 5.04
CA ARG A 90 0.70 -19.16 5.52
C ARG A 90 0.95 -20.55 6.10
N ARG A 91 0.04 -21.04 6.93
CA ARG A 91 0.14 -22.39 7.52
C ARG A 91 0.12 -23.48 6.44
N GLU A 92 -0.74 -23.31 5.44
CA GLU A 92 -0.83 -24.25 4.33
C GLU A 92 0.43 -24.20 3.46
N ASN A 93 0.98 -23.01 3.21
CA ASN A 93 2.24 -22.84 2.49
C ASN A 93 3.41 -23.52 3.23
N GLU A 94 3.51 -23.32 4.56
CA GLU A 94 4.52 -23.97 5.40
C GLU A 94 4.39 -25.51 5.36
N ARG A 95 3.16 -26.03 5.45
CA ARG A 95 2.91 -27.46 5.36
C ARG A 95 3.32 -28.02 3.99
N LEU A 96 2.88 -27.37 2.91
CA LEU A 96 3.20 -27.81 1.54
C LEU A 96 4.70 -27.73 1.26
N ALA A 97 5.38 -26.70 1.78
CA ALA A 97 6.83 -26.60 1.69
C ALA A 97 7.54 -27.75 2.40
N ALA A 98 7.06 -28.16 3.58
CA ALA A 98 7.60 -29.31 4.30
C ALA A 98 7.36 -30.64 3.55
N GLU A 99 6.16 -30.83 2.98
CA GLU A 99 5.85 -32.02 2.15
C GLU A 99 6.73 -32.07 0.90
N LEU A 100 6.94 -30.93 0.25
CA LEU A 100 7.81 -30.80 -0.93
C LEU A 100 9.27 -31.11 -0.59
N ALA A 101 9.78 -30.60 0.54
CA ALA A 101 11.13 -30.91 1.01
C ALA A 101 11.32 -32.41 1.25
N LYS A 102 10.32 -33.07 1.87
CA LYS A 102 10.36 -34.52 2.08
C LYS A 102 10.39 -35.29 0.76
N ALA A 103 9.58 -34.90 -0.22
CA ALA A 103 9.57 -35.52 -1.53
C ALA A 103 10.92 -35.37 -2.26
N GLN A 104 11.54 -34.19 -2.17
CA GLN A 104 12.87 -33.94 -2.73
C GLN A 104 13.94 -34.83 -2.10
N THR A 105 13.91 -35.03 -0.77
CA THR A 105 14.85 -35.96 -0.09
C THR A 105 14.70 -37.39 -0.59
N VAL A 106 13.47 -37.86 -0.81
CA VAL A 106 13.24 -39.22 -1.36
C VAL A 106 13.84 -39.35 -2.75
N ILE A 107 13.60 -38.37 -3.62
CA ILE A 107 14.15 -38.35 -4.99
C ILE A 107 15.68 -38.37 -4.95
N GLU A 108 16.29 -37.59 -4.06
CA GLU A 108 17.75 -37.55 -3.91
C GLU A 108 18.32 -38.91 -3.47
N VAL A 109 17.71 -39.57 -2.49
CA VAL A 109 18.11 -40.91 -2.04
C VAL A 109 17.98 -41.93 -3.16
N GLN A 110 16.87 -41.91 -3.91
CA GLN A 110 16.66 -42.80 -5.06
C GLN A 110 17.73 -42.58 -6.15
N GLY A 111 18.05 -41.32 -6.46
CA GLY A 111 19.10 -40.97 -7.42
C GLY A 111 20.48 -41.49 -7.00
N LYS A 112 20.85 -41.28 -5.73
CA LYS A 112 22.13 -41.78 -5.18
C LYS A 112 22.21 -43.30 -5.20
N LEU A 113 21.14 -43.99 -4.81
CA LEU A 113 21.08 -45.45 -4.82
C LEU A 113 21.23 -46.01 -6.25
N SER A 114 20.53 -45.43 -7.22
CA SER A 114 20.64 -45.84 -8.63
C SER A 114 22.07 -45.64 -9.17
N ALA A 115 22.73 -44.53 -8.80
CA ALA A 115 24.11 -44.27 -9.20
C ALA A 115 25.08 -45.31 -8.62
N LEU A 116 24.95 -45.64 -7.33
CA LEU A 116 25.78 -46.66 -6.68
C LEU A 116 25.57 -48.06 -7.30
N LEU A 117 24.32 -48.44 -7.58
CA LEU A 117 24.03 -49.70 -8.25
C LEU A 117 24.61 -49.74 -9.67
N GLY A 118 24.55 -48.63 -10.41
CA GLY A 118 25.18 -48.53 -11.73
C GLY A 118 26.70 -48.70 -11.68
N GLN A 119 27.36 -48.13 -10.68
CA GLN A 119 28.81 -48.30 -10.46
C GLN A 119 29.18 -49.76 -10.16
N LEU A 120 28.45 -50.41 -9.25
CA LEU A 120 28.69 -51.82 -8.89
C LEU A 120 28.47 -52.77 -10.07
N ALA A 121 27.44 -52.53 -10.89
CA ALA A 121 27.17 -53.31 -12.09
C ALA A 121 28.31 -53.19 -13.12
N THR A 122 28.86 -51.98 -13.29
CA THR A 122 29.94 -51.71 -14.25
C THR A 122 31.29 -52.28 -13.77
N SER A 123 31.56 -52.28 -12.47
CA SER A 123 32.80 -52.85 -11.91
C SER A 123 32.84 -54.38 -11.90
N SER A 124 31.71 -55.06 -12.17
CA SER A 124 31.60 -56.53 -12.14
C SER A 124 31.79 -57.20 -13.51
N ALA A 125 32.09 -56.47 -14.58
CA ALA A 125 32.45 -57.07 -15.86
C ALA A 125 33.90 -57.62 -15.79
N PRO A 126 34.13 -58.94 -15.95
CA PRO A 126 35.50 -59.48 -15.98
C PRO A 126 36.18 -59.06 -17.29
N ASP A 127 37.40 -58.54 -17.15
CA ASP A 127 38.37 -58.40 -18.23
C ASP A 127 38.73 -59.79 -18.76
N SER A 128 37.97 -60.27 -19.76
CA SER A 128 38.25 -61.54 -20.41
C SER A 128 39.35 -61.34 -21.46
N GLY A 129 40.59 -61.56 -21.01
CA GLY A 129 41.61 -62.30 -21.74
C GLY A 129 42.13 -61.68 -23.03
N SER A 130 43.22 -60.94 -22.94
CA SER A 130 44.15 -60.73 -24.03
C SER A 130 44.80 -62.05 -24.45
N GLU A 131 44.67 -62.41 -25.73
CA GLU A 131 45.46 -63.48 -26.37
C GLU A 131 46.31 -62.84 -27.47
N PRO A 132 47.65 -62.87 -27.42
CA PRO A 132 48.48 -62.63 -28.60
C PRO A 132 48.99 -63.97 -29.14
N LYS A 133 48.56 -64.27 -30.36
CA LYS A 133 49.12 -65.25 -31.32
C LYS A 133 50.54 -64.83 -31.76
N PRO A 134 51.33 -65.69 -32.44
CA PRO A 134 51.26 -67.15 -32.61
C PRO A 134 52.42 -67.91 -31.95
#